data_AF-A0A7S2KJC4-F1
#
_entry.id   AF-A0A7S2KJC4-F1
#
_cell.length_a   1.000
_cell.length_b   1.000
_cell.length_c   1.000
_cell.angle_alpha   90.00
_cell.angle_beta   90.00
_cell.angle_gamma   90.00
#
_symmetry.space_group_name_H-M   'P 1'
#
loop_
_entity.id
_entity.type
_entity.pdbx_description
1 polymer ?
#
loop_
_entity_poly.entity_id
_entity_poly.type
_entity_poly.pdbx_seq_one_letter_code
_entity_poly.pdbx_strand_id
1 'polypeptide(L)'
;FDVPVSWFGATSNAEMCAFWQTEDAETRYSIVKSVRGKPTVPNIVWREFVSDIETKRCIHLMEGFHVTEASWNASAKCWNVVHQESPSSDGPSVEEAKSRTMEFDYILLATGAVMSAKEHPLLGKIYAHSKPEGDVNGFPVLSEELRWNETDMQNLFVTGGYAALQLGPVAATLAGARK
;
A
#
# COMPACT_ATOMS: atom_id res chain seq x y z
N PHE A 1 -2.50 -6.88 11.60
CA PHE A 1 -2.22 -5.44 11.53
C PHE A 1 -1.08 -5.26 10.58
N ASP A 2 -1.14 -4.24 9.74
CA ASP A 2 -0.13 -4.00 8.71
C ASP A 2 1.15 -3.36 9.26
N VAL A 3 1.16 -3.04 10.56
CA VAL A 3 2.31 -2.56 11.34
C VAL A 3 2.36 -3.38 12.65
N PRO A 4 3.54 -3.82 13.13
CA PRO A 4 3.68 -4.60 14.36
C PRO A 4 3.14 -3.86 15.59
N VAL A 5 2.69 -4.61 16.60
CA VAL A 5 2.17 -4.06 17.86
C VAL A 5 3.20 -3.19 18.58
N SER A 6 4.49 -3.49 18.42
CA SER A 6 5.56 -2.70 19.01
C SER A 6 5.46 -1.23 18.58
N TRP A 7 5.05 -0.93 17.35
CA TRP A 7 4.90 0.43 16.82
C TRP A 7 3.58 1.12 17.22
N PHE A 8 2.74 0.48 18.03
CA PHE A 8 1.48 1.03 18.51
C PHE A 8 1.43 1.24 20.03
N GLY A 9 0.66 2.25 20.45
CA GLY A 9 0.29 2.45 21.86
C GLY A 9 1.48 2.62 22.80
N ALA A 10 1.35 2.13 24.04
CA ALA A 10 2.32 2.32 25.11
C ALA A 10 3.68 1.64 24.86
N THR A 11 3.74 0.66 23.96
CA THR A 11 4.98 -0.06 23.61
C THR A 11 5.81 0.63 22.52
N SER A 12 5.24 1.65 21.86
CA SER A 12 5.85 2.32 20.70
C SER A 12 6.95 3.31 21.00
N ASN A 13 7.13 3.70 22.27
CA ASN A 13 8.05 4.78 22.62
C ASN A 13 9.49 4.52 22.15
N ALA A 14 10.02 3.32 22.36
CA ALA A 14 11.40 3.01 22.00
C ALA A 14 11.64 3.10 20.47
N GLU A 15 10.77 2.46 19.69
CA GLU A 15 10.88 2.42 18.22
C GLU A 15 10.61 3.80 17.60
N MET A 16 9.62 4.53 18.10
CA MET A 16 9.30 5.88 17.62
C MET A 16 10.40 6.87 17.98
N CYS A 17 10.99 6.79 19.18
CA CYS A 17 12.14 7.62 19.55
C CYS A 17 13.34 7.35 18.62
N ALA A 18 13.65 6.08 18.36
CA ALA A 18 14.72 5.71 17.44
C ALA A 18 14.46 6.22 16.01
N PHE A 19 13.21 6.12 15.55
CA PHE A 19 12.79 6.67 14.25
C PHE A 19 13.00 8.19 14.19
N TRP A 20 12.56 8.94 15.20
CA TRP A 20 12.69 10.40 15.22
C TRP A 20 14.13 10.89 15.39
N GLN A 21 15.01 10.09 16.00
CA GLN A 21 16.45 10.36 16.07
C GLN A 21 17.17 10.10 14.73
N THR A 22 16.52 9.45 13.77
CA THR A 22 17.09 9.28 12.43
C THR A 22 16.94 10.59 11.66
N GLU A 23 18.03 11.20 11.20
CA GLU A 23 17.96 12.47 10.45
C GLU A 23 17.76 12.25 8.94
N ASP A 24 18.34 11.19 8.39
CA ASP A 24 18.31 10.91 6.96
C ASP A 24 16.96 10.38 6.48
N ALA A 25 16.40 11.03 5.45
CA ALA A 25 15.08 10.72 4.91
C ALA A 25 15.02 9.34 4.22
N GLU A 26 16.11 8.87 3.59
CA GLU A 26 16.16 7.56 2.94
C GLU A 26 16.15 6.42 3.98
N THR A 27 16.85 6.62 5.09
CA THR A 27 16.85 5.71 6.23
C THR A 27 15.46 5.67 6.86
N ARG A 28 14.80 6.82 7.05
CA ARG A 28 13.41 6.87 7.53
C ARG A 28 12.46 6.15 6.58
N TYR A 29 12.60 6.34 5.28
CA TYR A 29 11.81 5.61 4.27
C TYR A 29 12.01 4.10 4.38
N SER A 30 13.26 3.65 4.55
CA SER A 30 13.59 2.23 4.71
C SER A 30 12.96 1.62 5.97
N ILE A 31 12.89 2.38 7.08
CA ILE A 31 12.17 1.98 8.28
C ILE A 31 10.66 1.89 8.01
N VAL A 32 10.06 2.94 7.43
CA VAL A 32 8.62 2.95 7.08
C VAL A 32 8.24 1.75 6.22
N LYS A 33 9.06 1.45 5.20
CA LYS A 33 8.85 0.34 4.29
C LYS A 33 9.03 -1.03 4.94
N SER A 34 10.02 -1.20 5.82
CA SER A 34 10.26 -2.48 6.49
C SER A 34 9.22 -2.80 7.56
N VAL A 35 8.69 -1.78 8.22
CA VAL A 35 7.68 -1.90 9.27
C VAL A 35 6.28 -2.12 8.71
N ARG A 36 5.96 -1.51 7.57
CA ARG A 36 4.73 -1.82 6.83
C ARG A 36 4.83 -3.24 6.27
N GLY A 37 4.31 -4.17 7.04
CA GLY A 37 4.27 -5.58 6.67
C GLY A 37 3.37 -5.83 5.47
N LYS A 38 3.23 -7.11 5.12
CA LYS A 38 2.27 -7.53 4.10
C LYS A 38 0.85 -7.18 4.54
N PRO A 39 -0.05 -6.82 3.61
CA PRO A 39 -1.46 -6.63 3.94
C PRO A 39 -2.02 -7.85 4.67
N THR A 40 -2.84 -7.62 5.70
CA THR A 40 -3.40 -8.70 6.52
C THR A 40 -4.92 -8.67 6.55
N VAL A 41 -5.54 -9.85 6.64
CA VAL A 41 -6.95 -10.00 6.98
C VAL A 41 -7.05 -10.45 8.44
N PRO A 42 -7.93 -9.86 9.27
CA PRO A 42 -8.14 -10.34 10.64
C PRO A 42 -8.56 -11.81 10.67
N ASN A 43 -7.96 -12.61 11.57
CA ASN A 43 -8.22 -14.05 11.66
C ASN A 43 -9.70 -14.40 11.83
N ILE A 44 -10.49 -13.56 12.50
CA ILE A 44 -11.93 -13.79 12.65
C ILE A 44 -12.64 -13.76 11.29
N VAL A 45 -12.34 -12.75 10.46
CA VAL A 45 -12.89 -12.60 9.11
C VAL A 45 -12.39 -13.72 8.19
N TRP A 46 -11.10 -14.06 8.29
CA TRP A 46 -10.52 -15.14 7.50
C TRP A 46 -11.19 -16.49 7.77
N ARG A 47 -11.45 -16.83 9.04
CA ARG A 47 -12.13 -18.09 9.40
C ARG A 47 -13.55 -18.17 8.83
N GLU A 48 -14.30 -17.06 8.92
CA GLU A 48 -15.65 -17.00 8.34
C GLU A 48 -15.59 -17.17 6.82
N PHE A 49 -14.64 -16.51 6.16
CA PHE A 49 -14.44 -16.63 4.72
C PHE A 49 -14.08 -18.05 4.28
N VAL A 50 -13.17 -18.74 4.99
CA VAL A 50 -12.81 -20.14 4.70
C VAL A 50 -14.02 -21.06 4.87
N SER A 51 -14.79 -20.90 5.96
CA SER A 51 -16.03 -21.66 6.16
C SER A 51 -17.02 -21.45 5.02
N ASP A 52 -17.13 -20.21 4.51
CA ASP A 52 -17.98 -19.89 3.37
C ASP A 52 -17.52 -20.57 2.08
N ILE A 53 -16.21 -20.64 1.81
CA ILE A 53 -15.66 -21.37 0.66
C ILE A 53 -15.98 -22.87 0.75
N GLU A 54 -15.83 -23.48 1.93
CA GLU A 54 -16.05 -24.92 2.12
C GLU A 54 -17.53 -25.30 2.02
N THR A 55 -18.42 -24.42 2.46
CA THR A 55 -19.86 -24.70 2.53
C THR A 55 -20.63 -24.22 1.30
N LYS A 56 -20.19 -23.13 0.65
CA LYS A 56 -20.86 -22.53 -0.50
C LYS A 56 -20.12 -22.89 -1.78
N ARG A 57 -20.82 -23.54 -2.71
CA ARG A 57 -20.27 -23.96 -4.01
C ARG A 57 -20.06 -22.83 -5.03
N CYS A 58 -20.25 -21.57 -4.63
CA CYS A 58 -20.19 -20.40 -5.53
C CYS A 58 -18.99 -19.49 -5.27
N ILE A 59 -18.11 -19.84 -4.33
CA ILE A 59 -16.94 -19.04 -3.98
C ILE A 59 -15.69 -19.83 -4.37
N HIS A 60 -14.85 -19.23 -5.19
CA HIS A 60 -13.58 -19.80 -5.62
C HIS A 60 -12.45 -18.89 -5.15
N LEU A 61 -11.60 -19.42 -4.28
CA LEU A 61 -10.34 -18.79 -3.91
C LEU A 61 -9.27 -19.27 -4.87
N MET A 62 -8.62 -18.33 -5.53
CA MET A 62 -7.44 -18.57 -6.35
C MET A 62 -6.26 -17.89 -5.67
N GLU A 63 -5.12 -18.56 -5.60
CA GLU A 63 -3.89 -18.04 -5.02
C GLU A 63 -2.73 -18.30 -5.98
N GLY A 64 -1.61 -17.60 -5.80
CA GLY A 64 -0.45 -17.78 -6.66
C GLY A 64 -0.74 -17.45 -8.13
N PHE A 65 -1.57 -16.44 -8.39
CA PHE A 65 -1.82 -15.95 -9.75
C PHE A 65 -1.70 -14.43 -9.81
N HIS A 66 -1.42 -13.90 -11.01
CA HIS A 66 -1.52 -12.48 -11.30
C HIS A 66 -2.29 -12.26 -12.60
N VAL A 67 -3.07 -11.19 -12.63
CA VAL A 67 -3.76 -10.73 -13.83
C VAL A 67 -2.78 -9.97 -14.71
N THR A 68 -2.71 -10.36 -15.97
CA THR A 68 -1.83 -9.74 -16.99
C THR A 68 -2.59 -8.81 -17.92
N GLU A 69 -3.84 -9.13 -18.21
CA GLU A 69 -4.70 -8.35 -19.09
C GLU A 69 -6.15 -8.49 -18.67
N ALA A 70 -6.93 -7.43 -18.83
CA ALA A 70 -8.38 -7.46 -18.72
C ALA A 70 -8.98 -6.60 -19.84
N SER A 71 -9.83 -7.19 -20.67
CA SER A 71 -10.51 -6.50 -21.78
C SER A 71 -12.02 -6.74 -21.75
N TRP A 72 -12.78 -5.69 -22.06
CA TRP A 72 -14.24 -5.77 -22.08
C TRP A 72 -14.74 -6.38 -23.40
N ASN A 73 -15.52 -7.45 -23.30
CA ASN A 73 -16.22 -8.06 -24.43
C ASN A 73 -17.63 -7.48 -24.55
N ALA A 74 -17.83 -6.52 -25.45
CA ALA A 74 -19.12 -5.84 -25.63
C ALA A 74 -20.27 -6.78 -26.08
N SER A 75 -19.95 -7.84 -26.83
CA SER A 75 -20.95 -8.80 -27.32
C SER A 75 -21.46 -9.72 -26.21
N ALA A 76 -20.55 -10.24 -25.40
CA ALA A 76 -20.87 -11.10 -24.26
C ALA A 76 -21.27 -10.33 -22.99
N LYS A 77 -21.01 -9.01 -22.96
CA LYS A 77 -21.20 -8.11 -21.81
C LYS A 77 -20.46 -8.59 -20.55
N CYS A 78 -19.24 -9.08 -20.74
CA CYS A 78 -18.37 -9.56 -19.67
C CYS A 78 -16.92 -9.08 -19.89
N TRP A 79 -16.10 -9.22 -18.85
CA TRP A 79 -14.66 -9.02 -18.89
C TRP A 79 -13.94 -10.31 -19.21
N ASN A 80 -13.08 -10.29 -20.22
CA ASN A 80 -12.09 -11.33 -20.47
C ASN A 80 -10.83 -11.00 -19.69
N VAL A 81 -10.50 -11.82 -18.70
CA VAL A 81 -9.34 -11.63 -17.82
C VAL A 81 -8.31 -12.72 -18.11
N VAL A 82 -7.13 -12.28 -18.54
CA VAL A 82 -5.98 -13.15 -18.78
C VAL A 82 -5.11 -13.18 -17.53
N HIS A 83 -4.91 -14.36 -16.97
CA HIS A 83 -4.09 -14.55 -15.78
C HIS A 83 -3.01 -15.61 -16.00
N GLN A 84 -1.95 -15.52 -15.21
CA GLN A 84 -0.85 -16.47 -15.19
C GLN A 84 -0.66 -16.99 -13.76
N GLU A 85 -0.29 -18.26 -13.63
CA GLU A 85 0.15 -18.83 -12.36
C GLU A 85 1.59 -18.40 -12.09
N SER A 86 1.84 -17.92 -10.87
CA SER A 86 3.18 -17.63 -10.38
C SER A 86 3.95 -18.94 -10.24
N PRO A 87 5.22 -19.01 -10.67
CA PRO A 87 6.03 -20.22 -10.47
C PRO A 87 6.11 -20.53 -8.97
N SER A 88 5.84 -21.79 -8.61
CA SER A 88 6.01 -22.24 -7.23
C SER A 88 7.49 -22.19 -6.86
N SER A 89 7.79 -21.73 -5.64
CA SER A 89 9.15 -21.61 -5.12
C SER A 89 9.87 -22.95 -4.90
N ASP A 90 9.17 -24.08 -5.07
CA ASP A 90 9.64 -25.43 -4.73
C ASP A 90 9.68 -26.43 -5.92
N GLY A 91 9.57 -25.96 -7.16
CA GLY A 91 9.56 -26.82 -8.37
C GLY A 91 10.72 -26.57 -9.34
N PRO A 92 11.14 -27.57 -10.15
CA PRO A 92 12.23 -27.39 -11.10
C PRO A 92 11.85 -26.38 -12.19
N SER A 93 12.86 -25.67 -12.65
CA SER A 93 12.78 -24.50 -13.52
C SER A 93 12.25 -24.83 -14.92
N VAL A 94 11.56 -23.85 -15.50
CA VAL A 94 11.12 -23.74 -16.91
C VAL A 94 9.93 -24.61 -17.32
N GLU A 95 8.76 -24.33 -16.76
CA GLU A 95 7.51 -24.49 -17.50
C GLU A 95 6.97 -23.10 -17.85
N GLU A 96 6.71 -22.87 -19.13
CA GLU A 96 6.10 -21.64 -19.64
C GLU A 96 4.83 -21.35 -18.81
N ALA A 97 4.80 -20.21 -18.12
CA ALA A 97 3.68 -19.83 -17.27
C ALA A 97 2.38 -19.92 -18.07
N LYS A 98 1.56 -20.94 -17.77
CA LYS A 98 0.37 -21.25 -18.57
C LYS A 98 -0.65 -20.14 -18.41
N SER A 99 -0.77 -19.31 -19.43
CA SER A 99 -1.78 -18.26 -19.49
C SER A 99 -3.16 -18.88 -19.65
N ARG A 100 -4.14 -18.41 -18.86
CA ARG A 100 -5.54 -18.81 -18.93
C ARG A 100 -6.42 -17.58 -19.01
N THR A 101 -7.57 -17.71 -19.67
CA THR A 101 -8.58 -16.66 -19.78
C THR A 101 -9.84 -17.08 -19.03
N MET A 102 -10.40 -16.16 -18.25
CA MET A 102 -11.66 -16.32 -17.52
C MET A 102 -12.58 -15.15 -17.80
N GLU A 103 -13.89 -15.39 -17.77
CA GLU A 103 -14.92 -14.37 -17.98
C GLU A 103 -15.53 -13.93 -16.65
N PHE A 104 -15.73 -12.63 -16.46
CA PHE A 104 -16.33 -12.05 -15.26
C PHE A 104 -17.32 -10.93 -15.61
N ASP A 105 -18.49 -10.90 -14.98
CA ASP A 105 -19.43 -9.78 -15.15
C ASP A 105 -18.89 -8.48 -14.52
N TYR A 106 -18.24 -8.60 -13.37
CA TYR A 106 -17.71 -7.47 -12.59
C TYR A 106 -16.33 -7.77 -12.03
N ILE A 107 -15.50 -6.74 -11.93
CA ILE A 107 -14.19 -6.79 -11.30
C ILE A 107 -14.14 -5.74 -10.19
N LEU A 108 -13.79 -6.17 -8.97
CA LEU A 108 -13.57 -5.29 -7.82
C LEU A 108 -12.06 -5.25 -7.52
N LEU A 109 -11.44 -4.08 -7.70
CA LEU A 109 -10.01 -3.90 -7.47
C LEU A 109 -9.75 -3.47 -6.02
N ALA A 110 -9.32 -4.42 -5.20
CA ALA A 110 -8.89 -4.20 -3.81
C ALA A 110 -7.36 -4.17 -3.66
N THR A 111 -6.64 -3.62 -4.65
CA THR A 111 -5.16 -3.62 -4.73
C THR A 111 -4.47 -2.52 -3.94
N GLY A 112 -5.21 -1.83 -3.06
CA GLY A 112 -4.69 -0.70 -2.28
C GLY A 112 -4.51 0.59 -3.10
N ALA A 113 -3.70 1.50 -2.60
CA ALA A 113 -3.41 2.80 -3.22
C ALA A 113 -1.90 3.02 -3.35
N VAL A 114 -1.49 3.68 -4.43
CA VAL A 114 -0.12 4.14 -4.60
C VAL A 114 0.11 5.34 -3.70
N MET A 115 1.16 5.27 -2.86
CA MET A 115 1.52 6.36 -1.96
C MET A 115 2.67 7.17 -2.57
N SER A 116 2.32 8.07 -3.50
CA SER A 116 3.25 8.96 -4.18
C SER A 116 2.61 10.34 -4.33
N ALA A 117 3.16 11.36 -3.66
CA ALA A 117 2.64 12.72 -3.71
C ALA A 117 2.72 13.29 -5.13
N LYS A 118 3.70 12.87 -5.93
CA LYS A 118 3.84 13.24 -7.35
C LYS A 118 2.72 12.69 -8.22
N GLU A 119 2.28 11.46 -7.96
CA GLU A 119 1.24 10.78 -8.74
C GLU A 119 -0.17 11.11 -8.27
N HIS A 120 -0.31 11.65 -7.06
CA HIS A 120 -1.60 12.03 -6.53
C HIS A 120 -2.20 13.23 -7.31
N PRO A 121 -3.47 13.19 -7.75
CA PRO A 121 -4.04 14.20 -8.66
C PRO A 121 -3.99 15.65 -8.17
N LEU A 122 -4.07 15.86 -6.85
CA LEU A 122 -3.95 17.17 -6.22
C LEU A 122 -2.49 17.52 -5.87
N LEU A 123 -1.86 16.72 -5.00
CA LEU A 123 -0.48 16.94 -4.57
C LEU A 123 0.52 17.00 -5.73
N GLY A 124 0.32 16.27 -6.82
CA GLY A 124 1.17 16.35 -8.00
C GLY A 124 1.13 17.72 -8.68
N LYS A 125 -0.04 18.39 -8.68
CA LYS A 125 -0.16 19.77 -9.16
C LYS A 125 0.54 20.75 -8.24
N ILE A 126 0.44 20.54 -6.93
CA ILE A 126 1.17 21.34 -5.93
C ILE A 126 2.66 21.14 -6.13
N TYR A 127 3.12 19.90 -6.24
CA TYR A 127 4.51 19.51 -6.46
C TYR A 127 5.10 20.17 -7.72
N ALA A 128 4.32 20.24 -8.80
CA ALA A 128 4.73 20.92 -10.03
C ALA A 128 4.87 22.44 -9.86
N HIS A 129 4.10 23.04 -8.95
CA HIS A 129 4.11 24.48 -8.69
C HIS A 129 5.18 24.89 -7.66
N SER A 130 5.29 24.13 -6.57
CA SER A 130 6.27 24.32 -5.49
C SER A 130 6.70 22.95 -4.96
N LYS A 131 8.00 22.72 -4.95
CA LYS A 131 8.56 21.45 -4.48
C LYS A 131 8.62 21.42 -2.94
N PRO A 132 8.43 20.25 -2.32
CA PRO A 132 8.75 20.09 -0.92
C PRO A 132 10.26 20.22 -0.69
N GLU A 133 10.69 20.28 0.57
CA GLU A 133 12.12 20.35 0.95
C GLU A 133 12.94 19.19 0.36
N GLY A 134 12.29 18.03 0.17
CA GLY A 134 12.87 16.85 -0.46
C GLY A 134 11.80 15.83 -0.85
N ASP A 135 12.22 14.76 -1.52
CA ASP A 135 11.34 13.65 -1.90
C ASP A 135 12.13 12.35 -1.87
N VAL A 136 11.56 11.34 -1.22
CA VAL A 136 12.10 9.98 -1.19
C VAL A 136 11.03 9.02 -1.69
N ASN A 137 11.24 8.44 -2.87
CA ASN A 137 10.34 7.46 -3.48
C ASN A 137 8.86 7.91 -3.51
N GLY A 138 8.61 9.20 -3.79
CA GLY A 138 7.27 9.79 -3.84
C GLY A 138 6.72 10.26 -2.48
N PHE A 139 7.47 10.11 -1.39
CA PHE A 139 7.12 10.68 -0.09
C PHE A 139 7.82 12.05 0.09
N PRO A 140 7.06 13.13 0.34
CA PRO A 140 7.64 14.44 0.58
C PRO A 140 8.39 14.47 1.92
N VAL A 141 9.56 15.09 1.94
CA VAL A 141 10.23 15.51 3.18
C VAL A 141 9.54 16.79 3.64
N LEU A 142 8.98 16.75 4.85
CA LEU A 142 8.23 17.84 5.46
C LEU A 142 9.03 18.45 6.61
N SER A 143 8.66 19.66 7.04
CA SER A 143 9.18 20.23 8.29
C SER A 143 8.73 19.44 9.52
N GLU A 144 9.27 19.81 10.69
CA GLU A 144 8.84 19.23 11.98
C GLU A 144 7.34 19.42 12.24
N GLU A 145 6.77 20.55 11.82
CA GLU A 145 5.34 20.86 11.88
C GLU A 145 4.54 20.33 10.69
N LEU A 146 5.14 19.45 9.86
CA LEU A 146 4.53 18.84 8.69
C LEU A 146 4.23 19.81 7.54
N ARG A 147 4.98 20.92 7.43
CA ARG A 147 4.83 21.86 6.32
C ARG A 147 5.44 21.27 5.04
N TRP A 148 4.78 21.56 3.91
CA TRP A 148 5.26 21.15 2.60
C TRP A 148 6.61 21.76 2.26
N ASN A 149 6.73 23.07 2.44
CA ASN A 149 7.91 23.86 2.17
C ASN A 149 7.87 25.10 3.07
N GLU A 150 8.98 25.42 3.75
CA GLU A 150 9.01 26.53 4.71
C GLU A 150 9.18 27.92 4.07
N THR A 151 9.50 27.97 2.78
CA THR A 151 9.76 29.21 2.06
C THR A 151 8.55 29.64 1.23
N ASP A 152 8.09 28.77 0.32
CA ASP A 152 7.13 29.14 -0.74
C ASP A 152 5.67 28.85 -0.36
N MET A 153 5.42 27.85 0.50
CA MET A 153 4.07 27.37 0.84
C MET A 153 3.88 27.15 2.35
N GLN A 154 4.20 28.16 3.14
CA GLN A 154 4.20 28.12 4.62
C GLN A 154 2.87 27.71 5.27
N ASN A 155 1.75 27.87 4.56
CA ASN A 155 0.40 27.54 5.06
C ASN A 155 -0.10 26.16 4.57
N LEU A 156 0.73 25.40 3.85
CA LEU A 156 0.38 24.06 3.39
C LEU A 156 0.99 23.01 4.32
N PHE A 157 0.11 22.25 4.97
CA PHE A 157 0.47 21.16 5.87
C PHE A 157 0.00 19.83 5.30
N VAL A 158 0.80 18.78 5.44
CA VAL A 158 0.49 17.44 4.95
C VAL A 158 0.45 16.45 6.10
N THR A 159 -0.60 15.64 6.17
CA THR A 159 -0.76 14.59 7.19
C THR A 159 -1.12 13.25 6.55
N GLY A 160 -1.29 12.21 7.37
CA GLY A 160 -1.60 10.87 6.91
C GLY A 160 -0.39 10.17 6.29
N GLY A 161 -0.63 9.26 5.35
CA GLY A 161 0.44 8.43 4.75
C GLY A 161 1.56 9.21 4.07
N TYR A 162 1.25 10.38 3.48
CA TYR A 162 2.26 11.24 2.85
C TYR A 162 3.21 11.90 3.84
N ALA A 163 2.86 11.97 5.12
CA ALA A 163 3.72 12.49 6.18
C ALA A 163 4.55 11.39 6.87
N ALA A 164 4.60 10.18 6.32
CA ALA A 164 5.27 9.04 6.96
C ALA A 164 6.76 9.24 7.24
N LEU A 165 7.47 10.06 6.47
CA LEU A 165 8.87 10.39 6.74
C LEU A 165 9.05 11.24 8.01
N GLN A 166 8.00 11.89 8.50
CA GLN A 166 8.06 12.68 9.72
C GLN A 166 7.30 12.01 10.88
N LEU A 167 6.13 11.42 10.59
CA LEU A 167 5.25 10.80 11.59
C LEU A 167 5.57 9.32 11.84
N GLY A 168 6.33 8.67 10.97
CA GLY A 168 6.70 7.26 11.07
C GLY A 168 5.70 6.29 10.43
N PRO A 169 5.91 4.97 10.62
CA PRO A 169 5.21 3.93 9.86
C PRO A 169 3.68 3.93 10.04
N VAL A 170 3.21 4.41 11.19
CA VAL A 170 1.78 4.49 11.56
C VAL A 170 1.05 5.71 10.99
N ALA A 171 1.71 6.57 10.21
CA ALA A 171 1.17 7.84 9.74
C ALA A 171 -0.18 7.73 8.99
N ALA A 172 -0.40 6.67 8.20
CA ALA A 172 -1.67 6.47 7.49
C ALA A 172 -2.78 5.83 8.35
N THR A 173 -2.62 5.77 9.68
CA THR A 173 -3.60 5.19 10.60
C THR A 173 -4.13 6.24 11.57
N LEU A 174 -5.24 5.95 12.25
CA LEU A 174 -5.77 6.80 13.32
C LEU A 174 -4.76 7.02 14.47
N ALA A 175 -3.81 6.10 14.68
CA ALA A 175 -2.75 6.27 15.66
C ALA A 175 -1.75 7.36 15.23
N GLY A 176 -1.46 7.46 13.93
CA GLY A 176 -0.64 8.52 13.36
C GLY A 176 -1.32 9.88 13.37
N ALA A 177 -2.64 9.93 13.19
CA ALA A 177 -3.41 11.18 13.18
C ALA A 177 -3.54 11.87 14.55
N ARG A 178 -3.21 11.18 15.65
CA ARG A 178 -3.23 11.74 17.02
C ARG A 178 -1.91 12.39 17.44
N LYS A 179 -0.86 12.21 16.66
CA LYS A 179 0.47 12.78 16.92
C LYS A 179 0.61 14.09 16.16
#